data_AF-A0A938FQP2-F1
#
_entry.id   AF-A0A938FQP2-F1
#
_cell.length_a   1.000
_cell.length_b   1.000
_cell.length_c   1.000
_cell.angle_alpha   90.00
_cell.angle_beta   90.00
_cell.angle_gamma   90.00
#
_symmetry.space_group_name_H-M   'P 1'
#
loop_
_entity.id
_entity.type
_entity.pdbx_description
1 polymer ?
#
loop_
_entity_poly.entity_id
_entity_poly.type
_entity_poly.pdbx_seq_one_letter_code
_entity_poly.pdbx_strand_id
1 'polypeptide(L)'
;MFSDKLFPKDADYPLIHTRQYQVQAFRMSAERFLLRGAIVDEKPAGLYIENDPDPIWMHHMIIELEIIYPSFLIEKASVEFKNHPHLGCTEITDHYKKLEGMSIVRGFNAKVRELFGSSRGCTHIGALLSAMAPVAIQTGWSMRVGAAVASDDTEKSSKDLQEQRLKQFVSTINTCHMWDESGELVAKVRAGDEVEMPMPVVRRLRDLGRDETDWLAGHD
;
A
#
# COMPACT_ATOMS: atom_id res chain seq x y z
N MET A 1 6.88 18.38 -1.72
CA MET A 1 5.85 19.34 -1.24
C MET A 1 5.35 19.07 0.18
N PHE A 2 5.51 17.86 0.75
CA PHE A 2 5.20 17.59 2.17
C PHE A 2 6.37 17.06 3.02
N SER A 3 7.48 16.57 2.43
CA SER A 3 8.62 15.97 3.16
C SER A 3 9.19 16.89 4.24
N ASP A 4 9.29 18.18 3.95
CA ASP A 4 10.02 19.13 4.81
C ASP A 4 9.17 19.69 5.96
N LYS A 5 7.94 19.16 6.14
CA LYS A 5 6.95 19.65 7.12
C LYS A 5 6.24 18.54 7.89
N LEU A 6 6.76 17.31 7.89
CA LEU A 6 6.12 16.18 8.59
C LEU A 6 6.18 16.32 10.11
N PHE A 7 7.25 16.91 10.64
CA PHE A 7 7.47 17.08 12.07
C PHE A 7 7.95 18.50 12.38
N PRO A 8 7.72 19.00 13.61
CA PRO A 8 8.32 20.24 14.07
C PRO A 8 9.85 20.18 13.96
N LYS A 9 10.48 21.25 13.47
CA LYS A 9 11.95 21.34 13.40
C LYS A 9 12.58 21.51 14.78
N ASP A 10 11.87 22.17 15.69
CA ASP A 10 12.31 22.48 17.06
C ASP A 10 11.30 21.94 18.06
N ALA A 11 11.31 20.62 18.28
CA ALA A 11 10.52 20.04 19.36
C ALA A 11 11.13 20.44 20.73
N ASP A 12 10.29 20.66 21.74
CA ASP A 12 10.74 21.00 23.10
C ASP A 12 11.56 19.88 23.79
N TYR A 13 11.64 18.70 23.17
CA TYR A 13 12.27 17.50 23.70
C TYR A 13 13.23 16.88 22.69
N PRO A 14 14.33 16.27 23.15
CA PRO A 14 15.28 15.61 22.26
C PRO A 14 14.62 14.42 21.55
N LEU A 15 14.92 14.29 20.26
CA LEU A 15 14.59 13.08 19.49
C LEU A 15 15.35 11.90 20.10
N ILE A 16 14.67 10.76 20.29
CA ILE A 16 15.29 9.53 20.84
C ILE A 16 15.08 8.30 19.96
N HIS A 17 14.19 8.40 18.96
CA HIS A 17 13.91 7.30 18.05
C HIS A 17 13.14 7.81 16.82
N THR A 18 13.52 7.30 15.66
CA THR A 18 12.78 7.53 14.42
C THR A 18 12.47 6.18 13.80
N ARG A 19 11.22 5.99 13.38
CA ARG A 19 10.80 4.86 12.55
C ARG A 19 10.21 5.38 11.26
N GLN A 20 10.66 4.83 10.15
CA GLN A 20 10.15 5.15 8.83
C GLN A 20 9.59 3.89 8.17
N TYR A 21 8.41 4.02 7.60
CA TYR A 21 7.83 3.05 6.70
C TYR A 21 7.78 3.65 5.31
N GLN A 22 8.25 2.90 4.32
CA GLN A 22 8.06 3.24 2.92
C GLN A 22 7.43 2.05 2.22
N VAL A 23 6.33 2.30 1.50
CA VAL A 23 5.70 1.28 0.67
C VAL A 23 5.52 1.85 -0.72
N GLN A 24 6.01 1.12 -1.72
CA GLN A 24 5.90 1.49 -3.12
C GLN A 24 5.27 0.34 -3.90
N ALA A 25 4.44 0.70 -4.87
CA ALA A 25 3.86 -0.26 -5.79
C ALA A 25 4.39 -0.01 -7.21
N PHE A 26 4.75 -1.09 -7.89
CA PHE A 26 5.30 -1.06 -9.24
C PHE A 26 4.46 -1.95 -10.13
N ARG A 27 3.91 -1.40 -11.22
CA ARG A 27 3.18 -2.19 -12.21
C ARG A 27 4.16 -3.17 -12.88
N MET A 28 3.83 -4.45 -12.88
CA MET A 28 4.60 -5.49 -13.58
C MET A 28 3.95 -5.86 -14.91
N SER A 29 2.62 -5.92 -14.94
CA SER A 29 1.82 -6.17 -16.15
C SER A 29 0.40 -5.61 -15.94
N ALA A 30 -0.55 -5.87 -16.85
CA ALA A 30 -1.96 -5.51 -16.66
C ALA A 30 -2.61 -6.28 -15.48
N GLU A 31 -2.08 -7.45 -15.14
CA GLU A 31 -2.67 -8.39 -14.17
C GLU A 31 -1.81 -8.56 -12.91
N ARG A 32 -0.67 -7.86 -12.82
CA ARG A 32 0.27 -8.00 -11.70
C ARG A 32 0.95 -6.69 -11.32
N PHE A 33 1.20 -6.53 -10.03
CA PHE A 33 2.06 -5.47 -9.52
C PHE A 33 2.90 -5.97 -8.34
N LEU A 34 4.09 -5.40 -8.20
CA LEU A 34 4.97 -5.62 -7.05
C LEU A 34 4.65 -4.58 -5.99
N LEU A 35 4.44 -5.02 -4.75
CA LEU A 35 4.34 -4.16 -3.58
C LEU A 35 5.58 -4.34 -2.71
N ARG A 36 6.44 -3.33 -2.66
CA ARG A 36 7.67 -3.34 -1.87
C ARG A 36 7.52 -2.44 -0.65
N GLY A 37 7.64 -3.04 0.53
CA GLY A 37 7.67 -2.34 1.82
C GLY A 37 9.08 -2.33 2.40
N ALA A 38 9.45 -1.24 3.05
CA ALA A 38 10.66 -1.11 3.85
C ALA A 38 10.33 -0.48 5.20
N ILE A 39 11.01 -0.95 6.24
CA ILE A 39 11.01 -0.33 7.57
C ILE A 39 12.46 -0.06 7.98
N VAL A 40 12.70 1.17 8.45
CA VAL A 40 13.97 1.58 9.03
C VAL A 40 13.71 2.16 10.42
N ASP A 41 14.45 1.67 11.41
CA ASP A 41 14.54 2.27 12.73
C ASP A 41 15.91 2.87 12.96
N GLU A 42 15.90 4.08 13.50
CA GLU A 42 17.10 4.87 13.77
C GLU A 42 17.10 5.34 15.22
N LYS A 43 18.31 5.37 15.80
CA LYS A 43 18.63 6.08 17.03
C LYS A 43 19.53 7.27 16.66
N PRO A 44 19.22 8.48 17.17
CA PRO A 44 20.02 9.65 16.87
C PRO A 44 21.44 9.52 17.42
N ALA A 45 22.35 10.28 16.83
CA ALA A 45 23.76 10.40 17.22
C ALA A 45 23.91 10.68 18.72
N GLY A 46 24.95 10.12 19.34
CA GLY A 46 25.26 10.33 20.75
C GLY A 46 24.34 9.63 21.76
N LEU A 47 23.19 9.05 21.34
CA LEU A 47 22.21 8.50 22.28
C LEU A 47 22.63 7.17 22.89
N TYR A 48 23.17 6.26 22.06
CA TYR A 48 23.56 4.92 22.48
C TYR A 48 25.06 4.82 22.80
N ILE A 49 25.86 5.62 22.12
CA ILE A 49 27.31 5.70 22.28
C ILE A 49 27.65 7.17 22.50
N GLU A 50 28.22 7.48 23.66
CA GLU A 50 28.60 8.85 24.01
C GLU A 50 29.61 9.40 22.98
N ASN A 51 29.37 10.63 22.50
CA ASN A 51 30.19 11.34 21.50
C ASN A 51 30.26 10.69 20.09
N ASP A 52 29.41 9.72 19.77
CA ASP A 52 29.25 9.23 18.40
C ASP A 52 28.54 10.28 17.54
N PRO A 53 29.16 10.81 16.47
CA PRO A 53 28.54 11.83 15.63
C PRO A 53 27.46 11.24 14.69
N ASP A 54 27.42 9.92 14.51
CA ASP A 54 26.56 9.27 13.54
C ASP A 54 25.34 8.60 14.21
N PRO A 55 24.18 8.56 13.54
CA PRO A 55 23.04 7.81 14.02
C PRO A 55 23.26 6.30 13.89
N ILE A 56 22.61 5.53 14.76
CA ILE A 56 22.62 4.07 14.70
C ILE A 56 21.35 3.57 14.03
N TRP A 57 21.50 2.90 12.90
CA TRP A 57 20.41 2.14 12.29
C TRP A 57 20.23 0.85 13.07
N MET A 58 19.06 0.64 13.65
CA MET A 58 18.75 -0.53 14.47
C MET A 58 18.10 -1.63 13.63
N HIS A 59 17.24 -1.21 12.70
CA HIS A 59 16.47 -2.10 11.85
C HIS A 59 16.50 -1.57 10.42
N HIS A 60 16.73 -2.46 9.47
CA HIS A 60 16.46 -2.23 8.06
C HIS A 60 15.93 -3.53 7.49
N MET A 61 14.62 -3.57 7.24
CA MET A 61 13.95 -4.75 6.74
C MET A 61 13.12 -4.40 5.52
N ILE A 62 13.07 -5.33 4.57
CA ILE A 62 12.40 -5.20 3.29
C ILE A 62 11.44 -6.39 3.14
N ILE A 63 10.27 -6.12 2.58
CA ILE A 63 9.31 -7.13 2.17
C ILE A 63 8.85 -6.82 0.75
N GLU A 64 8.78 -7.84 -0.08
CA GLU A 64 8.24 -7.75 -1.43
C GLU A 64 7.11 -8.75 -1.59
N LEU A 65 5.99 -8.27 -2.11
CA LEU A 65 4.83 -9.08 -2.44
C LEU A 65 4.51 -8.91 -3.93
N GLU A 66 4.55 -10.00 -4.69
CA GLU A 66 3.98 -10.02 -6.05
C GLU A 66 2.47 -10.25 -5.92
N ILE A 67 1.66 -9.30 -6.38
CA ILE A 67 0.21 -9.32 -6.21
C ILE A 67 -0.48 -9.51 -7.57
N ILE A 68 -1.40 -10.49 -7.62
CA ILE A 68 -2.30 -10.71 -8.75
C ILE A 68 -3.46 -9.70 -8.67
N TYR A 69 -3.73 -9.00 -9.77
CA TYR A 69 -4.82 -8.05 -9.94
C TYR A 69 -5.86 -8.62 -10.91
N PRO A 70 -7.19 -8.49 -10.65
CA PRO A 70 -7.83 -7.70 -9.59
C PRO A 70 -8.14 -8.49 -8.30
N SER A 71 -7.67 -9.73 -8.15
CA SER A 71 -8.00 -10.59 -7.00
C SER A 71 -7.25 -10.24 -5.71
N PHE A 72 -6.16 -9.48 -5.82
CA PHE A 72 -5.25 -9.12 -4.72
C PHE A 72 -4.68 -10.33 -3.98
N LEU A 73 -4.49 -11.45 -4.69
CA LEU A 73 -3.79 -12.62 -4.18
C LEU A 73 -2.29 -12.38 -4.18
N ILE A 74 -1.64 -12.72 -3.07
CA ILE A 74 -0.17 -12.73 -2.96
C ILE A 74 0.33 -13.99 -3.67
N GLU A 75 0.99 -13.82 -4.81
CA GLU A 75 1.59 -14.93 -5.56
C GLU A 75 2.94 -15.32 -4.98
N LYS A 76 3.76 -14.34 -4.60
CA LYS A 76 5.07 -14.54 -3.98
C LYS A 76 5.30 -13.57 -2.85
N ALA A 77 6.00 -14.02 -1.82
CA ALA A 77 6.44 -13.19 -0.70
C ALA A 77 7.92 -13.41 -0.41
N SER A 78 8.70 -12.32 -0.37
CA SER A 78 10.09 -12.34 0.08
C SER A 78 10.28 -11.34 1.22
N VAL A 79 11.10 -11.71 2.20
CA VAL A 79 11.45 -10.85 3.33
C VAL A 79 12.95 -10.90 3.54
N GLU A 80 13.55 -9.73 3.70
CA GLU A 80 14.98 -9.58 3.91
C GLU A 80 15.25 -8.64 5.09
N PHE A 81 16.17 -9.04 5.96
CA PHE A 81 16.61 -8.23 7.11
C PHE A 81 18.04 -7.77 6.79
N LYS A 82 18.18 -6.57 6.26
CA LYS A 82 19.47 -5.96 5.89
C LYS A 82 20.27 -5.55 7.13
N ASN A 83 19.59 -5.12 8.18
CA ASN A 83 20.19 -4.74 9.44
C ASN A 83 19.25 -5.08 10.60
N HIS A 84 19.80 -5.65 11.67
CA HIS A 84 19.02 -6.19 12.78
C HIS A 84 19.89 -6.30 14.06
N PRO A 85 19.30 -6.17 15.25
CA PRO A 85 20.06 -6.12 16.51
C PRO A 85 20.53 -7.48 17.03
N HIS A 86 19.94 -8.58 16.56
CA HIS A 86 20.26 -9.93 17.05
C HIS A 86 20.43 -10.90 15.88
N LEU A 87 21.42 -11.80 15.97
CA LEU A 87 21.74 -12.75 14.89
C LEU A 87 20.54 -13.65 14.52
N GLY A 88 19.76 -14.10 15.51
CA GLY A 88 18.59 -14.94 15.29
C GLY A 88 17.39 -14.24 14.63
N CYS A 89 17.42 -12.91 14.44
CA CYS A 89 16.30 -12.19 13.81
C CYS A 89 16.03 -12.66 12.37
N THR A 90 17.03 -13.17 11.67
CA THR A 90 16.91 -13.60 10.27
C THR A 90 16.33 -15.00 10.11
N GLU A 91 16.26 -15.80 11.19
CA GLU A 91 15.81 -17.21 11.14
C GLU A 91 14.34 -17.35 10.71
N ILE A 92 13.57 -16.27 10.79
CA ILE A 92 12.14 -16.25 10.48
C ILE A 92 11.82 -15.66 9.09
N THR A 93 12.80 -15.26 8.28
CA THR A 93 12.53 -14.65 6.96
C THR A 93 11.72 -15.58 6.06
N ASP A 94 12.05 -16.87 6.04
CA ASP A 94 11.30 -17.89 5.30
C ASP A 94 9.90 -18.17 5.87
N HIS A 95 9.62 -17.83 7.14
CA HIS A 95 8.28 -18.00 7.70
C HIS A 95 7.23 -17.16 6.96
N TYR A 96 7.63 -16.04 6.37
CA TYR A 96 6.72 -15.14 5.67
C TYR A 96 6.26 -15.66 4.30
N LYS A 97 6.82 -16.75 3.79
CA LYS A 97 6.24 -17.48 2.64
C LYS A 97 4.81 -17.98 2.91
N LYS A 98 4.40 -18.09 4.18
CA LYS A 98 3.00 -18.37 4.56
C LYS A 98 2.00 -17.28 4.10
N LEU A 99 2.48 -16.12 3.66
CA LEU A 99 1.65 -15.09 3.03
C LEU A 99 1.21 -15.47 1.61
N GLU A 100 1.94 -16.36 0.93
CA GLU A 100 1.61 -16.79 -0.43
C GLU A 100 0.27 -17.53 -0.45
N GLY A 101 -0.56 -17.21 -1.44
CA GLY A 101 -1.94 -17.66 -1.54
C GLY A 101 -2.94 -16.90 -0.68
N MET A 102 -2.50 -16.00 0.21
CA MET A 102 -3.40 -15.12 0.95
C MET A 102 -3.84 -13.93 0.08
N SER A 103 -5.06 -13.45 0.31
CA SER A 103 -5.50 -12.16 -0.24
C SER A 103 -5.10 -11.02 0.72
N ILE A 104 -4.53 -9.93 0.19
CA ILE A 104 -4.14 -8.74 0.95
C ILE A 104 -5.32 -7.78 1.23
N VAL A 105 -6.55 -8.22 0.97
CA VAL A 105 -7.80 -7.45 1.20
C VAL A 105 -8.45 -7.82 2.54
N ARG A 106 -9.76 -7.54 2.71
CA ARG A 106 -10.57 -7.86 3.89
C ARG A 106 -10.11 -9.12 4.65
N GLY A 107 -9.75 -8.94 5.92
CA GLY A 107 -9.29 -10.01 6.80
C GLY A 107 -7.77 -10.24 6.84
N PHE A 108 -6.99 -9.57 5.97
CA PHE A 108 -5.53 -9.74 5.93
C PHE A 108 -4.84 -9.48 7.27
N ASN A 109 -5.10 -8.33 7.91
CA ASN A 109 -4.44 -7.98 9.18
C ASN A 109 -4.76 -8.98 10.32
N ALA A 110 -5.97 -9.55 10.32
CA ALA A 110 -6.33 -10.59 11.29
C ALA A 110 -5.50 -11.86 11.06
N LYS A 111 -5.35 -12.29 9.80
CA LYS A 111 -4.51 -13.44 9.43
C LYS A 111 -3.02 -13.17 9.70
N VAL A 112 -2.53 -11.97 9.43
CA VAL A 112 -1.15 -11.58 9.79
C VAL A 112 -0.92 -11.71 11.29
N ARG A 113 -1.87 -11.24 12.12
CA ARG A 113 -1.78 -11.39 13.57
C ARG A 113 -1.87 -12.85 14.02
N GLU A 114 -2.70 -13.65 13.38
CA GLU A 114 -2.82 -15.09 13.64
C GLU A 114 -1.48 -15.81 13.36
N LEU A 115 -0.94 -15.62 12.16
CA LEU A 115 0.27 -16.31 11.69
C LEU A 115 1.54 -15.81 12.37
N PHE A 116 1.70 -14.49 12.51
CA PHE A 116 2.98 -13.85 12.86
C PHE A 116 2.92 -13.03 14.15
N GLY A 117 1.80 -13.04 14.87
CA GLY A 117 1.66 -12.30 16.12
C GLY A 117 2.50 -12.91 17.25
N SER A 118 2.88 -12.06 18.21
CA SER A 118 3.70 -12.45 19.37
C SER A 118 5.02 -13.09 18.93
N SER A 119 5.46 -14.16 19.61
CA SER A 119 6.72 -14.88 19.35
C SER A 119 6.79 -15.62 18.00
N ARG A 120 5.71 -15.62 17.20
CA ARG A 120 5.67 -16.33 15.90
C ARG A 120 6.24 -15.51 14.74
N GLY A 121 6.52 -14.23 14.94
CA GLY A 121 7.04 -13.35 13.92
C GLY A 121 7.76 -12.12 14.48
N CYS A 122 8.14 -11.21 13.59
CA CYS A 122 8.77 -9.95 13.95
C CYS A 122 7.69 -8.87 14.08
N THR A 123 7.68 -8.16 15.20
CA THR A 123 6.76 -7.04 15.44
C THR A 123 6.87 -5.96 14.36
N HIS A 124 8.09 -5.71 13.86
CA HIS A 124 8.36 -4.75 12.79
C HIS A 124 7.73 -5.16 11.45
N ILE A 125 7.92 -6.40 11.02
CA ILE A 125 7.32 -6.92 9.79
C ILE A 125 5.79 -6.99 9.92
N GLY A 126 5.26 -7.41 11.06
CA GLY A 126 3.81 -7.44 11.29
C GLY A 126 3.17 -6.05 11.19
N ALA A 127 3.84 -5.03 11.74
CA ALA A 127 3.40 -3.64 11.62
C ALA A 127 3.51 -3.13 10.18
N LEU A 128 4.61 -3.41 9.48
CA LEU A 128 4.80 -3.04 8.08
C LEU A 128 3.75 -3.69 7.17
N LEU A 129 3.49 -4.99 7.32
CA LEU A 129 2.42 -5.71 6.60
C LEU A 129 1.06 -5.04 6.78
N SER A 130 0.75 -4.62 8.01
CA SER A 130 -0.50 -3.91 8.31
C SER A 130 -0.58 -2.56 7.60
N ALA A 131 0.55 -1.85 7.47
CA ALA A 131 0.65 -0.58 6.74
C ALA A 131 0.62 -0.77 5.21
N MET A 132 1.06 -1.92 4.70
CA MET A 132 1.08 -2.23 3.26
C MET A 132 -0.32 -2.55 2.71
N ALA A 133 -1.20 -3.16 3.50
CA ALA A 133 -2.53 -3.55 3.06
C ALA A 133 -3.35 -2.40 2.42
N PRO A 134 -3.52 -1.22 3.04
CA PRO A 134 -4.23 -0.11 2.42
C PRO A 134 -3.53 0.42 1.16
N VAL A 135 -2.19 0.34 1.07
CA VAL A 135 -1.44 0.75 -0.13
C VAL A 135 -1.74 -0.19 -1.30
N ALA A 136 -1.85 -1.49 -1.05
CA ALA A 136 -2.25 -2.46 -2.06
C ALA A 136 -3.63 -2.11 -2.63
N ILE A 137 -4.64 -1.91 -1.78
CA ILE A 137 -5.99 -1.54 -2.21
C ILE A 137 -6.00 -0.26 -3.03
N GLN A 138 -5.32 0.79 -2.56
CA GLN A 138 -5.24 2.07 -3.27
C GLN A 138 -4.50 1.95 -4.60
N THR A 139 -3.50 1.07 -4.70
CA THR A 139 -2.80 0.75 -5.96
C THR A 139 -3.76 0.19 -7.00
N GLY A 140 -4.80 -0.55 -6.61
CA GLY A 140 -5.84 -1.02 -7.53
C GLY A 140 -6.46 0.09 -8.38
N TRP A 141 -6.62 1.28 -7.81
CA TRP A 141 -7.14 2.45 -8.51
C TRP A 141 -6.17 2.92 -9.60
N SER A 142 -4.87 2.96 -9.30
CA SER A 142 -3.81 3.28 -10.26
C SER A 142 -3.66 2.19 -11.33
N MET A 143 -3.89 0.93 -10.98
CA MET A 143 -3.92 -0.19 -11.93
C MET A 143 -5.05 0.00 -12.95
N ARG A 144 -6.24 0.41 -12.50
CA ARG A 144 -7.38 0.75 -13.38
C ARG A 144 -7.09 1.93 -14.31
N VAL A 145 -6.62 3.05 -13.77
CA VAL A 145 -6.34 4.26 -14.58
C VAL A 145 -5.34 3.96 -15.70
N GLY A 146 -4.22 3.31 -15.39
CA GLY A 146 -3.24 2.97 -16.43
C GLY A 146 -3.64 1.80 -17.33
N ALA A 147 -4.78 1.12 -17.09
CA ALA A 147 -5.31 0.10 -18.00
C ALA A 147 -6.25 0.70 -19.05
N ALA A 148 -6.98 1.78 -18.72
CA ALA A 148 -7.79 2.54 -19.69
C ALA A 148 -6.94 3.10 -20.84
N VAL A 149 -5.68 3.46 -20.57
CA VAL A 149 -4.73 3.97 -21.58
C VAL A 149 -4.16 2.86 -22.49
N ALA A 150 -4.35 1.58 -22.15
CA ALA A 150 -3.67 0.45 -22.80
C ALA A 150 -4.62 -0.53 -23.52
N SER A 151 -5.94 -0.36 -23.41
CA SER A 151 -6.91 -1.20 -24.12
C SER A 151 -7.18 -0.64 -25.52
N ASP A 152 -6.72 -1.35 -26.54
CA ASP A 152 -7.25 -1.24 -27.89
C ASP A 152 -8.66 -1.85 -27.88
N ASP A 153 -9.61 -1.09 -28.39
CA ASP A 153 -11.05 -1.28 -28.23
C ASP A 153 -11.49 -2.60 -28.89
N THR A 154 -11.80 -3.62 -28.07
CA THR A 154 -12.38 -4.88 -28.53
C THR A 154 -13.78 -4.99 -27.93
N GLU A 155 -14.76 -5.29 -28.80
CA GLU A 155 -16.21 -5.37 -28.57
C GLU A 155 -16.60 -6.16 -27.29
N LYS A 156 -16.47 -5.55 -26.12
CA LYS A 156 -17.01 -6.10 -24.87
C LYS A 156 -18.46 -5.68 -24.74
N SER A 157 -19.33 -6.63 -24.38
CA SER A 157 -20.73 -6.30 -24.12
C SER A 157 -20.84 -5.37 -22.90
N SER A 158 -21.91 -4.56 -22.83
CA SER A 158 -22.15 -3.68 -21.69
C SER A 158 -22.21 -4.41 -20.34
N LYS A 159 -22.62 -5.68 -20.34
CA LYS A 159 -22.64 -6.55 -19.16
C LYS A 159 -21.22 -6.94 -18.71
N ASP A 160 -20.33 -7.26 -19.64
CA ASP A 160 -18.96 -7.65 -19.32
C ASP A 160 -18.18 -6.47 -18.73
N LEU A 161 -18.41 -5.26 -19.25
CA LEU A 161 -17.84 -4.02 -18.71
C LEU A 161 -18.35 -3.73 -17.29
N GLN A 162 -19.65 -3.94 -17.03
CA GLN A 162 -20.23 -3.77 -15.70
C GLN A 162 -19.69 -4.79 -14.70
N GLU A 163 -19.57 -6.06 -15.09
CA GLU A 163 -19.00 -7.11 -14.24
C GLU A 163 -17.50 -6.85 -13.96
N GLN A 164 -16.74 -6.42 -14.97
CA GLN A 164 -15.34 -6.04 -14.81
C GLN A 164 -15.20 -4.86 -13.83
N ARG A 165 -16.04 -3.83 -13.96
CA ARG A 165 -16.06 -2.68 -13.04
C ARG A 165 -16.38 -3.09 -11.61
N LEU A 166 -17.36 -3.97 -11.40
CA LEU A 166 -17.69 -4.49 -10.07
C LEU A 166 -16.51 -5.27 -9.47
N LYS A 167 -15.88 -6.17 -10.24
CA LYS A 167 -14.70 -6.94 -9.79
C LYS A 167 -13.56 -6.02 -9.34
N GLN A 168 -13.37 -4.88 -10.00
CA GLN A 168 -12.35 -3.90 -9.63
C GLN A 168 -12.62 -3.22 -8.28
N PHE A 169 -13.90 -2.98 -7.94
CA PHE A 169 -14.26 -2.29 -6.70
C PHE A 169 -14.52 -3.20 -5.50
N VAL A 170 -14.82 -4.49 -5.72
CA VAL A 170 -15.09 -5.46 -4.64
C VAL A 170 -13.98 -5.47 -3.59
N SER A 171 -12.71 -5.35 -4.01
CA SER A 171 -11.56 -5.31 -3.10
C SER A 171 -11.51 -4.09 -2.18
N THR A 172 -12.20 -3.00 -2.53
CA THR A 172 -12.23 -1.74 -1.75
C THR A 172 -13.40 -1.71 -0.76
N ILE A 173 -14.39 -2.60 -0.88
CA ILE A 173 -15.53 -2.63 0.04
C ILE A 173 -15.06 -2.92 1.47
N ASN A 174 -15.56 -2.11 2.42
CA ASN A 174 -15.20 -2.08 3.85
C ASN A 174 -13.72 -1.80 4.13
N THR A 175 -12.99 -1.13 3.23
CA THR A 175 -11.59 -0.75 3.49
C THR A 175 -11.45 0.61 4.16
N CYS A 176 -12.47 1.47 4.11
CA CYS A 176 -12.57 2.69 4.91
C CYS A 176 -14.03 3.11 5.05
N HIS A 177 -14.28 4.17 5.83
CA HIS A 177 -15.63 4.71 6.07
C HIS A 177 -16.40 5.04 4.78
N MET A 178 -15.73 5.59 3.76
CA MET A 178 -16.37 5.89 2.47
C MET A 178 -16.81 4.63 1.71
N TRP A 179 -16.16 3.50 1.97
CA TRP A 179 -16.40 2.23 1.27
C TRP A 179 -17.22 1.24 2.09
N ASP A 180 -17.97 1.70 3.08
CA ASP A 180 -18.96 0.87 3.78
C ASP A 180 -19.88 0.14 2.78
N GLU A 181 -20.01 -1.18 2.94
CA GLU A 181 -20.85 -2.02 2.08
C GLU A 181 -22.32 -1.59 2.03
N SER A 182 -22.79 -0.89 3.07
CA SER A 182 -24.13 -0.31 3.18
C SER A 182 -24.17 1.19 2.85
N GLY A 183 -23.02 1.79 2.50
CA GLY A 183 -22.90 3.23 2.24
C GLY A 183 -23.30 3.66 0.83
N GLU A 184 -23.55 4.95 0.66
CA GLU A 184 -24.00 5.55 -0.60
C GLU A 184 -23.01 5.34 -1.76
N LEU A 185 -21.71 5.43 -1.50
CA LEU A 185 -20.69 5.26 -2.54
C LEU A 185 -20.72 3.85 -3.13
N VAL A 186 -20.85 2.82 -2.29
CA VAL A 186 -20.97 1.44 -2.75
C VAL A 186 -22.29 1.22 -3.48
N ALA A 187 -23.38 1.85 -3.05
CA ALA A 187 -24.65 1.80 -3.76
C ALA A 187 -24.55 2.38 -5.18
N LYS A 188 -23.91 3.55 -5.35
CA LYS A 188 -23.63 4.17 -6.66
C LYS A 188 -22.83 3.24 -7.57
N VAL A 189 -21.74 2.66 -7.06
CA VAL A 189 -20.91 1.71 -7.81
C VAL A 189 -21.72 0.50 -8.28
N ARG A 190 -22.59 -0.05 -7.41
CA ARG A 190 -23.47 -1.19 -7.75
C ARG A 190 -24.53 -0.81 -8.79
N ALA A 191 -25.04 0.41 -8.75
CA ALA A 191 -25.97 0.94 -9.75
C ALA A 191 -25.30 1.21 -11.11
N GLY A 192 -23.96 1.25 -11.16
CA GLY A 192 -23.19 1.59 -12.36
C GLY A 192 -22.93 3.09 -12.51
N ASP A 193 -23.32 3.90 -11.53
CA ASP A 193 -23.15 5.33 -11.53
C ASP A 193 -21.67 5.72 -11.49
N GLU A 194 -21.37 6.93 -11.97
CA GLU A 194 -20.03 7.51 -11.86
C GLU A 194 -19.66 7.80 -10.40
N VAL A 195 -18.41 7.47 -10.07
CA VAL A 195 -17.79 7.84 -8.80
C VAL A 195 -17.09 9.16 -9.02
N GLU A 196 -17.28 10.08 -8.07
CA GLU A 196 -16.65 11.40 -8.11
C GLU A 196 -15.11 11.30 -8.25
N MET A 197 -14.54 12.29 -8.93
CA MET A 197 -13.09 12.39 -9.06
C MET A 197 -12.45 12.67 -7.70
N PRO A 198 -11.31 12.05 -7.37
CA PRO A 198 -10.62 12.37 -6.13
C PRO A 198 -10.28 13.86 -6.03
N MET A 199 -10.70 14.49 -4.94
CA MET A 199 -10.50 15.93 -4.70
C MET A 199 -9.07 16.46 -4.95
N PRO A 200 -7.98 15.72 -4.62
CA PRO A 200 -6.62 16.17 -4.95
C PRO A 200 -6.36 16.30 -6.46
N VAL A 201 -7.00 15.46 -7.29
CA VAL A 201 -6.90 15.51 -8.75
C VAL A 201 -7.62 16.76 -9.27
N VAL A 202 -8.84 17.01 -8.79
CA VAL A 202 -9.61 18.21 -9.13
C VAL A 202 -8.83 19.49 -8.82
N ARG A 203 -8.27 19.59 -7.61
CA ARG A 203 -7.42 20.73 -7.22
C ARG A 203 -6.21 20.86 -8.14
N ARG A 204 -5.56 19.76 -8.50
CA ARG A 204 -4.39 19.77 -9.37
C ARG A 204 -4.73 20.21 -10.80
N LEU A 205 -5.88 19.81 -11.35
CA LEU A 205 -6.33 20.28 -12.67
C LEU A 205 -6.54 21.79 -12.67
N ARG A 206 -7.18 22.34 -11.63
CA ARG A 206 -7.35 23.78 -11.46
C ARG A 206 -6.01 24.52 -11.34
N ASP A 207 -5.07 24.01 -10.55
CA ASP A 207 -3.72 24.58 -10.44
C ASP A 207 -2.97 24.60 -11.78
N LEU A 208 -3.30 23.67 -12.69
CA LEU A 208 -2.74 23.59 -14.04
C LEU A 208 -3.52 24.41 -15.07
N GLY A 209 -4.64 25.05 -14.70
CA GLY A 209 -5.54 25.74 -15.62
C GLY A 209 -6.27 24.81 -16.60
N ARG A 210 -6.44 23.53 -16.23
CA ARG A 210 -7.12 22.51 -17.03
C ARG A 210 -8.56 22.31 -16.57
N ASP A 211 -9.44 21.97 -17.50
CA ASP A 211 -10.84 21.66 -17.19
C ASP A 211 -10.97 20.32 -16.45
N GLU A 212 -12.02 20.14 -15.66
CA GLU A 212 -12.24 18.88 -14.91
C GLU A 212 -12.60 17.71 -15.84
N THR A 213 -13.12 17.98 -17.05
CA THR A 213 -13.38 16.98 -18.09
C THR A 213 -12.12 16.41 -18.72
N ASP A 214 -10.96 17.09 -18.61
CA ASP A 214 -9.67 16.60 -19.12
C ASP A 214 -9.22 15.28 -18.47
N TRP A 215 -9.71 15.00 -17.27
CA TRP A 215 -9.46 13.72 -16.61
C TRP A 215 -10.21 12.57 -17.28
N LEU A 216 -11.45 12.82 -17.71
CA LEU A 216 -12.32 11.85 -18.36
C LEU A 216 -11.81 11.55 -19.79
N ALA A 217 -11.37 12.58 -20.53
CA ALA A 217 -10.89 12.45 -21.91
C ALA A 217 -9.60 11.60 -22.10
N GLY A 218 -8.90 11.25 -21.02
CA GLY A 218 -7.75 10.34 -21.06
C GLY A 218 -8.11 8.88 -20.72
N HIS A 219 -9.39 8.57 -20.58
CA HIS A 219 -9.93 7.28 -20.15
C HIS A 219 -11.04 6.74 -21.08
N ASP A 220 -11.33 7.44 -22.19
CA ASP A 220 -12.19 6.98 -23.28
C ASP A 220 -11.38 6.17 -24.30
#